data_AF-A0A9E4WW66-F1
#
_entry.id   AF-A0A9E4WW66-F1
#
_cell.length_a   1.000
_cell.length_b   1.000
_cell.length_c   1.000
_cell.angle_alpha   90.00
_cell.angle_beta   90.00
_cell.angle_gamma   90.00
#
_symmetry.space_group_name_H-M   'P 1'
#
loop_
_entity.id
_entity.type
_entity.pdbx_description
1 polymer ?
#
loop_
_entity_poly.entity_id
_entity_poly.type
_entity_poly.pdbx_seq_one_letter_code
_entity_poly.pdbx_strand_id
1 'polypeptide(L)'
;MQGAPIRPTIQGVRYFLGHAPGLVRHGSKPSREIAHNPALLHDITGSLRSYDLAAAYPPNRAFLGGLYPDQLADMERPWFQWNGDGQRWFPYGEIMPEEELYGLLKAGDSFDLVWLEEGFAAKAREALARHPLMQDDDLATLDTGHTQSSIEARTEGQTVGAAALPLHLRDGTLVGCINPAHDEDASLSADVLLENLVCKVTAAMALRKLLSDGQTDKDGIEYLLNTGEEAVGDRYQRGGGNLAKAIGEMCGLGNATGSDVKAFCCGPVHALVMAGALVSSGVFRQVAVVGGCSLSKLGMKFQGHLQHGQPILEDVLASVAVLVGPDDGVSPVLRLDSVGRHTIAAGSGQQAIFDKLVSEPLQKCGLKFRDIDKYATELHNPEVTEPAGSGNVPNLNYRLIAALAVMNKEIDRDEMPRFVESHGMPGFSPTQGHIASAVPFLGHALDRIRDGKMERAMFLAKGSLFLGRMTQMSDGMSFILEANPGS
;
A
#
# COMPACT_ATOMS: atom_id res chain seq x y z
N MET A 1 -30.44 27.47 -5.27
CA MET A 1 -30.31 26.67 -6.49
C MET A 1 -29.35 25.55 -6.17
N GLN A 2 -29.82 24.31 -5.99
CA GLN A 2 -28.90 23.17 -5.90
C GLN A 2 -28.40 22.91 -7.32
N GLY A 3 -27.16 23.33 -7.60
CA GLY A 3 -26.47 22.96 -8.83
C GLY A 3 -26.37 21.43 -8.93
N ALA A 4 -26.25 20.90 -10.14
CA ALA A 4 -25.99 19.47 -10.32
C ALA A 4 -24.76 19.07 -9.48
N PRO A 5 -24.79 17.90 -8.81
CA PRO A 5 -23.66 17.46 -7.99
C PRO A 5 -22.39 17.38 -8.86
N ILE A 6 -21.27 17.84 -8.30
CA ILE A 6 -19.98 17.84 -8.99
C ILE A 6 -19.60 16.38 -9.27
N ARG A 7 -19.21 16.05 -10.50
CA ARG A 7 -18.69 14.70 -10.81
C ARG A 7 -17.26 14.61 -10.25
N PRO A 8 -16.96 13.66 -9.35
CA PRO A 8 -15.59 13.47 -8.88
C PRO A 8 -14.76 12.69 -9.91
N THR A 9 -13.50 13.07 -10.06
CA THR A 9 -12.54 12.39 -10.94
C THR A 9 -11.28 12.01 -10.17
N ILE A 10 -10.57 11.00 -10.67
CA ILE A 10 -9.24 10.64 -10.19
C ILE A 10 -8.21 11.34 -11.07
N GLN A 11 -7.55 12.34 -10.50
CA GLN A 11 -6.69 13.27 -11.25
C GLN A 11 -5.22 12.80 -11.28
N GLY A 12 -4.79 12.05 -10.27
CA GLY A 12 -3.43 11.52 -10.20
C GLY A 12 -3.32 10.37 -9.22
N VAL A 13 -2.40 9.45 -9.51
CA VAL A 13 -2.10 8.28 -8.69
C VAL A 13 -0.60 8.09 -8.67
N ARG A 14 0.01 8.00 -7.48
CA ARG A 14 1.42 7.67 -7.31
C ARG A 14 1.59 6.60 -6.27
N TYR A 15 2.68 5.86 -6.42
CA TYR A 15 3.07 4.77 -5.55
C TYR A 15 4.48 5.02 -5.01
N PHE A 16 4.82 4.29 -3.95
CA PHE A 16 6.16 4.23 -3.42
C PHE A 16 6.45 2.80 -2.97
N LEU A 17 7.67 2.32 -3.21
CA LEU A 17 8.21 1.11 -2.61
C LEU A 17 9.45 1.47 -1.78
N GLY A 18 9.50 1.06 -0.52
CA GLY A 18 10.72 1.08 0.29
C GLY A 18 11.28 -0.33 0.38
N HIS A 19 12.49 -0.58 -0.13
CA HIS A 19 13.17 -1.85 0.11
C HIS A 19 13.70 -1.88 1.54
N ALA A 20 13.26 -2.85 2.33
CA ALA A 20 13.49 -2.90 3.77
C ALA A 20 13.85 -4.32 4.27
N PRO A 21 14.87 -4.96 3.69
CA PRO A 21 15.24 -6.33 4.02
C PRO A 21 15.62 -6.50 5.49
N GLY A 22 16.35 -5.56 6.09
CA GLY A 22 16.71 -5.56 7.50
C GLY A 22 15.51 -5.42 8.44
N LEU A 23 14.42 -4.77 8.00
CA LEU A 23 13.18 -4.68 8.77
C LEU A 23 12.34 -5.96 8.73
N VAL A 24 12.64 -6.92 7.85
CA VAL A 24 11.90 -8.20 7.77
C VAL A 24 11.86 -8.90 9.13
N ARG A 25 12.96 -8.85 9.89
CA ARG A 25 13.03 -9.45 11.23
C ARG A 25 12.04 -8.87 12.24
N HIS A 26 11.54 -7.65 11.99
CA HIS A 26 10.57 -6.96 12.83
C HIS A 26 9.13 -7.17 12.36
N GLY A 27 8.91 -7.74 11.17
CA GLY A 27 7.59 -8.17 10.74
C GLY A 27 6.95 -9.12 11.75
N SER A 28 5.61 -9.08 11.86
CA SER A 28 4.87 -9.71 12.97
C SER A 28 5.11 -11.22 13.08
N LYS A 29 5.21 -11.93 11.94
CA LYS A 29 5.49 -13.38 11.92
C LYS A 29 6.98 -13.67 12.13
N PRO A 30 7.93 -13.06 11.39
CA PRO A 30 9.36 -13.21 11.65
C PRO A 30 9.76 -12.96 13.11
N SER A 31 9.34 -11.83 13.72
CA SER A 31 9.75 -11.45 15.07
C SER A 31 9.34 -12.49 16.12
N ARG A 32 8.11 -12.98 16.04
CA ARG A 32 7.62 -14.06 16.92
C ARG A 32 8.40 -15.35 16.70
N GLU A 33 8.58 -15.79 15.46
CA GLU A 33 9.25 -17.07 15.19
C GLU A 33 10.73 -17.04 15.59
N ILE A 34 11.42 -15.91 15.40
CA ILE A 34 12.80 -15.69 15.87
C ILE A 34 12.85 -15.76 17.40
N ALA A 35 11.89 -15.17 18.11
CA ALA A 35 11.84 -15.24 19.56
C ALA A 35 11.66 -16.68 20.08
N HIS A 36 10.95 -17.54 19.33
CA HIS A 36 10.81 -18.97 19.66
C HIS A 36 12.03 -19.80 19.24
N ASN A 37 12.66 -19.47 18.11
CA ASN A 37 13.84 -20.14 17.57
C ASN A 37 14.85 -19.12 17.01
N PRO A 38 15.81 -18.64 17.82
CA PRO A 38 16.78 -17.62 17.39
C PRO A 38 17.66 -18.03 16.21
N ALA A 39 17.88 -19.34 15.98
CA ALA A 39 18.66 -19.82 14.85
C ALA A 39 18.04 -19.45 13.50
N LEU A 40 16.72 -19.23 13.45
CA LEU A 40 15.98 -18.88 12.25
C LEU A 40 16.39 -17.53 11.66
N LEU A 41 16.97 -16.64 12.47
CA LEU A 41 17.51 -15.37 11.99
C LEU A 41 18.57 -15.59 10.91
N HIS A 42 19.41 -16.62 11.04
CA HIS A 42 20.43 -16.92 10.03
C HIS A 42 19.80 -17.27 8.68
N ASP A 43 18.78 -18.13 8.69
CA ASP A 43 18.08 -18.56 7.47
C ASP A 43 17.31 -17.40 6.82
N ILE A 44 16.67 -16.57 7.63
CA ILE A 44 15.98 -15.35 7.16
C ILE A 44 16.99 -14.41 6.49
N THR A 45 18.07 -14.04 7.20
CA THR A 45 19.09 -13.11 6.69
C THR A 45 19.75 -13.64 5.42
N GLY A 46 20.03 -14.94 5.35
CA GLY A 46 20.59 -15.59 4.16
C GLY A 46 19.67 -15.60 2.95
N SER A 47 18.37 -15.31 3.14
CA SER A 47 17.34 -15.33 2.09
C SER A 47 16.80 -13.94 1.74
N LEU A 48 17.37 -12.87 2.30
CA LEU A 48 17.02 -11.48 1.96
C LEU A 48 17.61 -11.06 0.62
N ARG A 49 16.87 -10.28 -0.16
CA ARG A 49 17.31 -9.81 -1.48
C ARG A 49 18.19 -8.58 -1.38
N SER A 50 19.07 -8.38 -2.36
CA SER A 50 19.71 -7.08 -2.58
C SER A 50 18.72 -6.07 -3.17
N TYR A 51 19.06 -4.78 -3.08
CA TYR A 51 18.28 -3.73 -3.72
C TYR A 51 18.12 -3.95 -5.22
N ASP A 52 19.20 -4.30 -5.91
CA ASP A 52 19.17 -4.51 -7.37
C ASP A 52 18.18 -5.62 -7.76
N LEU A 53 18.15 -6.72 -7.00
CA LEU A 53 17.19 -7.81 -7.23
C LEU A 53 15.75 -7.36 -6.94
N ALA A 54 15.53 -6.56 -5.90
CA ALA A 54 14.20 -6.02 -5.59
C ALA A 54 13.73 -5.00 -6.65
N ALA A 55 14.62 -4.17 -7.19
CA ALA A 55 14.33 -3.17 -8.21
C ALA A 55 14.14 -3.78 -9.61
N ALA A 56 14.86 -4.86 -9.91
CA ALA A 56 14.71 -5.63 -11.14
C ALA A 56 13.42 -6.47 -11.16
N TYR A 57 12.87 -6.79 -9.99
CA TYR A 57 11.78 -7.74 -9.84
C TYR A 57 10.52 -7.34 -10.65
N PRO A 58 10.07 -8.12 -11.65
CA PRO A 58 9.02 -7.71 -12.57
C PRO A 58 7.70 -7.27 -11.91
N PRO A 59 7.19 -7.92 -10.84
CA PRO A 59 6.02 -7.42 -10.11
C PRO A 59 6.20 -6.05 -9.46
N ASN A 60 7.39 -5.74 -8.91
CA ASN A 60 7.67 -4.40 -8.37
C ASN A 60 7.70 -3.36 -9.48
N ARG A 61 8.24 -3.71 -10.65
CA ARG A 61 8.23 -2.85 -11.84
C ARG A 61 6.81 -2.62 -12.34
N ALA A 62 5.96 -3.67 -12.36
CA ALA A 62 4.55 -3.52 -12.71
C ALA A 62 3.83 -2.61 -11.70
N PHE A 63 4.09 -2.76 -10.41
CA PHE A 63 3.53 -1.90 -9.36
C PHE A 63 3.85 -0.41 -9.56
N LEU A 64 5.08 -0.10 -10.00
CA LEU A 64 5.52 1.28 -10.22
C LEU A 64 5.28 1.81 -11.65
N GLY A 65 4.66 1.02 -12.54
CA GLY A 65 4.29 1.44 -13.90
C GLY A 65 5.35 1.20 -14.98
N GLY A 66 6.39 0.42 -14.68
CA GLY A 66 7.41 0.02 -15.65
C GLY A 66 7.00 -1.13 -16.57
N LEU A 67 5.94 -1.87 -16.20
CA LEU A 67 5.33 -2.94 -16.98
C LEU A 67 3.81 -2.87 -16.81
N TYR A 68 3.04 -3.08 -17.87
CA TYR A 68 1.62 -3.31 -17.74
C TYR A 68 1.38 -4.71 -17.16
N PRO A 69 0.48 -4.93 -16.17
CA PRO A 69 0.36 -6.20 -15.46
C PRO A 69 0.14 -7.42 -16.34
N ASP A 70 -0.59 -7.29 -17.46
CA ASP A 70 -0.81 -8.41 -18.39
C ASP A 70 0.49 -8.94 -18.98
N GLN A 71 1.52 -8.11 -19.12
CA GLN A 71 2.83 -8.53 -19.65
C GLN A 71 3.53 -9.54 -18.73
N LEU A 72 3.15 -9.63 -17.45
CA LEU A 72 3.68 -10.65 -16.54
C LEU A 72 3.22 -12.06 -16.93
N ALA A 73 2.09 -12.20 -17.63
CA ALA A 73 1.62 -13.49 -18.13
C ALA A 73 2.50 -14.04 -19.26
N ASP A 74 3.17 -13.15 -20.01
CA ASP A 74 4.10 -13.50 -21.09
C ASP A 74 5.50 -13.86 -20.56
N MET A 75 5.76 -13.67 -19.27
CA MET A 75 7.05 -13.93 -18.63
C MET A 75 7.05 -15.31 -17.96
N GLU A 76 8.11 -16.08 -18.20
CA GLU A 76 8.32 -17.37 -17.54
C GLU A 76 8.48 -17.19 -16.02
N ARG A 77 7.79 -18.04 -15.25
CA ARG A 77 7.92 -18.10 -13.79
C ARG A 77 8.99 -19.12 -13.39
N PRO A 78 9.73 -18.89 -12.29
CA PRO A 78 9.51 -17.80 -11.35
C PRO A 78 10.14 -16.46 -11.75
N TRP A 79 9.41 -15.36 -11.56
CA TRP A 79 9.84 -14.00 -11.88
C TRP A 79 11.00 -13.52 -11.00
N PHE A 80 11.18 -14.07 -9.80
CA PHE A 80 12.30 -13.70 -8.92
C PHE A 80 13.66 -14.18 -9.43
N GLN A 81 13.70 -15.03 -10.47
CA GLN A 81 14.92 -15.43 -11.17
C GLN A 81 15.29 -14.48 -12.32
N TRP A 82 14.46 -13.47 -12.59
CA TRP A 82 14.73 -12.50 -13.64
C TRP A 82 15.91 -11.60 -13.25
N ASN A 83 16.94 -11.56 -14.10
CA ASN A 83 18.24 -10.94 -13.81
C ASN A 83 18.55 -9.70 -14.68
N GLY A 84 17.55 -8.87 -15.00
CA GLY A 84 17.85 -7.61 -15.68
C GLY A 84 18.19 -6.48 -14.72
N ASP A 85 18.51 -5.31 -15.28
CA ASP A 85 19.00 -4.18 -14.49
C ASP A 85 17.91 -3.60 -13.59
N GLY A 86 18.25 -3.41 -12.31
CA GLY A 86 17.40 -2.72 -11.36
C GLY A 86 17.28 -1.23 -11.70
N GLN A 87 16.05 -0.73 -11.72
CA GLN A 87 15.77 0.69 -11.96
C GLN A 87 14.98 1.26 -10.79
N ARG A 88 15.43 2.41 -10.28
CA ARG A 88 14.79 3.12 -9.18
C ARG A 88 13.44 3.74 -9.56
N TRP A 89 13.40 4.46 -10.67
CA TRP A 89 12.30 5.34 -11.05
C TRP A 89 11.43 4.75 -12.17
N PHE A 90 10.12 4.81 -12.00
CA PHE A 90 9.13 4.46 -12.99
C PHE A 90 8.00 5.51 -13.03
N PRO A 91 7.09 5.49 -14.03
CA PRO A 91 6.07 6.52 -14.19
C PRO A 91 5.24 6.81 -12.93
N TYR A 92 4.95 5.79 -12.12
CA TYR A 92 4.10 5.96 -10.93
C TYR A 92 4.87 6.26 -9.64
N GLY A 93 6.18 6.12 -9.63
CA GLY A 93 6.97 6.33 -8.40
C GLY A 93 8.33 5.68 -8.41
N GLU A 94 8.80 5.29 -7.23
CA GLU A 94 10.13 4.73 -7.04
C GLU A 94 10.18 3.52 -6.12
N ILE A 95 11.30 2.81 -6.20
CA ILE A 95 11.79 1.89 -5.17
C ILE A 95 13.03 2.49 -4.48
N MET A 96 12.89 2.87 -3.22
CA MET A 96 13.94 3.47 -2.39
C MET A 96 14.80 2.38 -1.71
N PRO A 97 16.13 2.54 -1.66
CA PRO A 97 17.02 1.62 -0.94
C PRO A 97 16.89 1.75 0.58
N GLU A 98 17.31 0.72 1.31
CA GLU A 98 17.15 0.59 2.76
C GLU A 98 17.83 1.73 3.54
N GLU A 99 19.02 2.14 3.12
CA GLU A 99 19.80 3.17 3.80
C GLU A 99 19.09 4.54 3.74
N GLU A 100 18.50 4.87 2.59
CA GLU A 100 17.69 6.07 2.43
C GLU A 100 16.39 5.98 3.25
N LEU A 101 15.76 4.79 3.28
CA LEU A 101 14.55 4.57 4.08
C LEU A 101 14.79 4.81 5.58
N TYR A 102 15.93 4.38 6.13
CA TYR A 102 16.24 4.64 7.55
C TYR A 102 16.54 6.12 7.82
N GLY A 103 17.21 6.80 6.88
CA GLY A 103 17.35 8.25 6.95
C GLY A 103 15.99 8.96 6.92
N LEU A 104 15.07 8.47 6.09
CA LEU A 104 13.70 8.99 5.98
C LEU A 104 12.90 8.76 7.28
N LEU A 105 13.10 7.63 7.98
CA LEU A 105 12.50 7.41 9.30
C LEU A 105 12.95 8.49 10.28
N LYS A 106 14.25 8.81 10.33
CA LYS A 106 14.77 9.90 11.17
C LYS A 106 14.17 11.26 10.78
N ALA A 107 14.04 11.54 9.49
CA ALA A 107 13.44 12.78 9.00
C ALA A 107 11.94 12.90 9.35
N GLY A 108 11.20 11.79 9.37
CA GLY A 108 9.80 11.78 9.73
C GLY A 108 9.51 11.81 11.24
N ASP A 109 10.54 11.69 12.07
CA ASP A 109 10.43 11.57 13.52
C ASP A 109 10.48 12.94 14.22
N SER A 110 9.33 13.33 14.77
CA SER A 110 9.18 14.60 15.49
C SER A 110 9.49 14.51 16.99
N PHE A 111 9.81 13.31 17.50
CA PHE A 111 9.89 13.04 18.94
C PHE A 111 11.25 12.44 19.37
N ASP A 112 12.25 12.43 18.48
CA ASP A 112 13.59 11.88 18.72
C ASP A 112 13.59 10.42 19.19
N LEU A 113 12.66 9.64 18.64
CA LEU A 113 12.53 8.20 18.84
C LEU A 113 13.56 7.43 18.02
N VAL A 114 13.94 7.92 16.85
CA VAL A 114 14.89 7.26 15.94
C VAL A 114 16.30 7.73 16.27
N TRP A 115 17.14 6.81 16.75
CA TRP A 115 18.57 7.06 16.92
C TRP A 115 19.33 6.33 15.82
N LEU A 116 20.15 7.06 15.07
CA LEU A 116 21.04 6.50 14.05
C LEU A 116 22.50 6.65 14.50
N GLU A 117 23.34 5.69 14.13
CA GLU A 117 24.78 5.77 14.34
C GLU A 117 25.37 6.96 13.56
N GLU A 118 26.35 7.68 14.14
CA GLU A 118 26.95 8.90 13.56
C GLU A 118 27.41 8.74 12.10
N GLY A 119 28.19 7.71 11.79
CA GLY A 119 28.66 7.44 10.44
C GLY A 119 27.52 7.05 9.49
N PHE A 120 26.54 6.29 9.96
CA PHE A 120 25.36 5.92 9.18
C PHE A 120 24.45 7.12 8.90
N ALA A 121 24.17 7.97 9.89
CA ALA A 121 23.37 9.19 9.74
C ALA A 121 23.97 10.12 8.68
N ALA A 122 25.29 10.32 8.70
CA ALA A 122 26.00 11.10 7.69
C ALA A 122 25.85 10.52 6.27
N LYS A 123 25.96 9.20 6.11
CA LYS A 123 25.75 8.52 4.82
C LYS A 123 24.31 8.62 4.32
N ALA A 124 23.34 8.41 5.21
CA ALA A 124 21.93 8.53 4.88
C ALA A 124 21.58 9.96 4.46
N ARG A 125 22.14 10.96 5.14
CA ARG A 125 22.02 12.37 4.77
C ARG A 125 22.60 12.66 3.38
N GLU A 126 23.80 12.17 3.07
CA GLU A 126 24.41 12.34 1.75
C GLU A 126 23.58 11.68 0.63
N ALA A 127 22.98 10.53 0.90
CA ALA A 127 22.08 9.87 -0.02
C ALA A 127 20.79 10.68 -0.24
N LEU A 128 20.12 11.08 0.85
CA LEU A 128 18.88 11.85 0.79
C LEU A 128 19.07 13.26 0.23
N ALA A 129 20.23 13.88 0.39
CA ALA A 129 20.52 15.18 -0.22
C ALA A 129 20.53 15.15 -1.76
N ARG A 130 20.71 13.96 -2.36
CA ARG A 130 20.63 13.75 -3.82
C ARG A 130 19.22 13.38 -4.29
N HIS A 131 18.29 13.19 -3.37
CA HIS A 131 16.94 12.74 -3.66
C HIS A 131 16.03 13.93 -4.02
N PRO A 132 15.37 13.94 -5.19
CA PRO A 132 14.64 15.12 -5.68
C PRO A 132 13.41 15.51 -4.86
N LEU A 133 12.86 14.57 -4.08
CA LEU A 133 11.69 14.78 -3.21
C LEU A 133 12.02 15.16 -1.75
N MET A 134 13.30 15.24 -1.38
CA MET A 134 13.72 15.59 -0.01
C MET A 134 13.85 17.12 0.13
N GLN A 135 13.53 17.64 1.31
CA GLN A 135 13.56 19.05 1.63
C GLN A 135 14.71 19.36 2.61
N ASP A 136 15.14 20.63 2.66
CA ASP A 136 16.22 21.05 3.55
C ASP A 136 15.92 20.73 5.03
N ASP A 137 14.66 20.92 5.44
CA ASP A 137 14.19 20.59 6.81
C ASP A 137 14.32 19.10 7.11
N ASP A 138 14.11 18.21 6.13
CA ASP A 138 14.31 16.77 6.33
C ASP A 138 15.80 16.47 6.60
N LEU A 139 16.71 17.10 5.84
CA LEU A 139 18.15 16.87 5.92
C LEU A 139 18.73 17.39 7.23
N ALA A 140 18.18 18.49 7.77
CA ALA A 140 18.61 19.07 9.04
C ALA A 140 18.42 18.09 10.22
N THR A 141 17.42 17.21 10.18
CA THR A 141 17.19 16.19 11.23
C THR A 141 18.29 15.12 11.32
N LEU A 142 19.09 14.97 10.26
CA LEU A 142 20.13 13.96 10.11
C LEU A 142 21.54 14.49 10.46
N ASP A 143 21.66 15.76 10.86
CA ASP A 143 22.95 16.37 11.21
C ASP A 143 23.53 15.79 12.51
N THR A 144 22.71 15.12 13.33
CA THR A 144 23.11 14.51 14.60
C THR A 144 22.92 13.00 14.55
N GLY A 145 23.98 12.26 14.88
CA GLY A 145 23.91 10.84 15.18
C GLY A 145 24.37 10.53 16.60
N HIS A 146 24.34 9.25 16.94
CA HIS A 146 24.77 8.74 18.24
C HIS A 146 25.96 7.79 18.10
N THR A 147 26.81 7.73 19.12
CA THR A 147 27.91 6.76 19.13
C THR A 147 27.37 5.33 19.07
N GLN A 148 28.11 4.44 18.42
CA GLN A 148 27.80 3.00 18.38
C GLN A 148 27.51 2.43 19.78
N SER A 149 28.33 2.80 20.78
CA SER A 149 28.15 2.37 22.17
C SER A 149 26.83 2.84 22.79
N SER A 150 26.32 4.01 22.40
CA SER A 150 25.02 4.51 22.86
C SER A 150 23.88 3.71 22.25
N ILE A 151 23.98 3.33 20.98
CA ILE A 151 22.99 2.47 20.31
C ILE A 151 22.96 1.09 20.99
N GLU A 152 24.12 0.46 21.16
CA GLU A 152 24.25 -0.86 21.82
C GLU A 152 23.64 -0.84 23.21
N ALA A 153 24.00 0.15 24.04
CA ALA A 153 23.48 0.30 25.41
C ALA A 153 21.95 0.49 25.49
N ARG A 154 21.31 1.03 24.45
CA ARG A 154 19.83 1.15 24.39
C ARG A 154 19.16 -0.16 23.98
N THR A 155 19.86 -1.00 23.23
CA THR A 155 19.32 -2.24 22.67
C THR A 155 19.61 -3.48 23.53
N GLU A 156 20.59 -3.40 24.43
CA GLU A 156 20.98 -4.48 25.36
C GLU A 156 20.32 -4.34 26.75
N GLY A 157 19.92 -5.47 27.34
CA GLY A 157 19.75 -5.58 28.80
C GLY A 157 18.49 -4.98 29.45
N GLN A 158 17.46 -4.59 28.69
CA GLN A 158 16.24 -3.99 29.24
C GLN A 158 15.05 -4.97 29.29
N THR A 159 14.15 -4.76 30.26
CA THR A 159 12.90 -5.52 30.41
C THR A 159 12.02 -5.40 29.16
N VAL A 160 11.37 -6.50 28.79
CA VAL A 160 10.38 -6.57 27.69
C VAL A 160 9.34 -5.46 27.87
N GLY A 161 9.37 -4.44 27.00
CA GLY A 161 8.49 -3.25 27.04
C GLY A 161 9.21 -1.90 27.11
N ALA A 162 10.39 -1.84 27.75
CA ALA A 162 11.20 -0.62 27.85
C ALA A 162 12.39 -0.57 26.88
N ALA A 163 12.75 -1.72 26.29
CA ALA A 163 13.89 -1.85 25.38
C ALA A 163 13.68 -1.12 24.04
N ALA A 164 14.73 -0.44 23.56
CA ALA A 164 14.76 0.07 22.20
C ALA A 164 14.83 -1.07 21.18
N LEU A 165 14.17 -0.91 20.03
CA LEU A 165 14.18 -1.89 18.95
C LEU A 165 15.37 -1.63 18.01
N PRO A 166 16.30 -2.58 17.83
CA PRO A 166 17.52 -2.34 17.06
C PRO A 166 17.27 -2.36 15.54
N LEU A 167 17.77 -1.37 14.82
CA LEU A 167 17.71 -1.28 13.36
C LEU A 167 18.98 -1.87 12.74
N HIS A 168 18.80 -2.87 11.87
CA HIS A 168 19.90 -3.55 11.21
C HIS A 168 19.76 -3.46 9.70
N LEU A 169 20.86 -3.33 8.96
CA LEU A 169 20.87 -3.50 7.52
C LEU A 169 20.72 -4.97 7.11
N ARG A 170 20.48 -5.22 5.80
CA ARG A 170 20.44 -6.56 5.20
C ARG A 170 21.57 -7.49 5.67
N ASP A 171 22.79 -6.97 5.79
CA ASP A 171 23.98 -7.76 6.16
C ASP A 171 24.10 -8.04 7.68
N GLY A 172 23.16 -7.53 8.48
CA GLY A 172 23.15 -7.67 9.92
C GLY A 172 23.93 -6.59 10.66
N THR A 173 24.41 -5.54 9.98
CA THR A 173 25.06 -4.40 10.64
C THR A 173 24.04 -3.59 11.44
N LEU A 174 24.28 -3.40 12.74
CA LEU A 174 23.49 -2.51 13.60
C LEU A 174 23.79 -1.05 13.25
N VAL A 175 22.76 -0.29 12.87
CA VAL A 175 22.91 1.10 12.38
C VAL A 175 22.06 2.12 13.15
N GLY A 176 21.25 1.66 14.10
CA GLY A 176 20.41 2.53 14.91
C GLY A 176 19.44 1.75 15.80
N CYS A 177 18.50 2.48 16.40
CA CYS A 177 17.40 1.90 17.15
C CYS A 177 16.17 2.82 17.16
N ILE A 178 15.01 2.23 17.45
CA ILE A 178 13.76 2.92 17.74
C ILE A 178 13.54 2.87 19.26
N ASN A 179 13.40 4.03 19.88
CA ASN A 179 13.13 4.14 21.29
C ASN A 179 11.62 4.10 21.56
N PRO A 180 11.17 3.46 22.66
CA PRO A 180 9.80 3.62 23.11
C PRO A 180 9.58 5.08 23.55
N ALA A 181 8.35 5.59 23.38
CA ALA A 181 8.00 6.92 23.89
C ALA A 181 7.49 6.87 25.33
N HIS A 182 7.18 5.68 25.85
CA HIS A 182 6.73 5.48 27.23
C HIS A 182 6.97 4.03 27.70
N ASP A 183 7.55 3.85 28.89
CA ASP A 183 7.98 2.54 29.39
C ASP A 183 6.83 1.54 29.63
N GLU A 184 5.66 2.04 30.06
CA GLU A 184 4.50 1.22 30.38
C GLU A 184 3.38 1.22 29.32
N ASP A 185 3.51 1.98 28.22
CA ASP A 185 2.44 2.07 27.23
C ASP A 185 2.72 1.14 26.05
N ALA A 186 2.00 0.02 25.99
CA ALA A 186 2.12 -0.93 24.89
C ALA A 186 1.77 -0.34 23.51
N SER A 187 1.10 0.82 23.44
CA SER A 187 0.83 1.51 22.17
C SER A 187 1.91 2.52 21.80
N LEU A 188 2.86 2.78 22.71
CA LEU A 188 4.04 3.61 22.49
C LEU A 188 5.33 2.80 22.69
N SER A 189 5.26 1.49 22.53
CA SER A 189 6.44 0.62 22.46
C SER A 189 7.19 0.86 21.14
N ALA A 190 8.47 0.52 21.13
CA ALA A 190 9.34 0.77 19.98
C ALA A 190 8.86 0.08 18.67
N ASP A 191 8.27 -1.11 18.77
CA ASP A 191 7.71 -1.83 17.62
C ASP A 191 6.47 -1.14 17.04
N VAL A 192 5.54 -0.71 17.88
CA VAL A 192 4.33 0.02 17.44
C VAL A 192 4.70 1.38 16.86
N LEU A 193 5.67 2.08 17.47
CA LEU A 193 6.16 3.36 16.97
C LEU A 193 6.87 3.21 15.63
N LEU A 194 7.68 2.15 15.45
CA LEU A 194 8.27 1.83 14.16
C LEU A 194 7.18 1.58 13.10
N GLU A 195 6.16 0.77 13.38
CA GLU A 195 5.05 0.53 12.44
C GLU A 195 4.36 1.84 12.03
N ASN A 196 4.01 2.67 13.01
CA ASN A 196 3.35 3.96 12.77
C ASN A 196 4.23 4.92 11.95
N LEU A 197 5.51 5.01 12.27
CA LEU A 197 6.45 5.92 11.61
C LEU A 197 6.75 5.48 10.19
N VAL A 198 6.96 4.18 9.95
CA VAL A 198 7.18 3.65 8.60
C VAL A 198 5.91 3.89 7.76
N CYS A 199 4.71 3.69 8.30
CA CYS A 199 3.46 4.02 7.62
C CYS A 199 3.39 5.52 7.25
N LYS A 200 3.70 6.43 8.18
CA LYS A 200 3.76 7.88 7.94
C LYS A 200 4.70 8.23 6.78
N VAL A 201 5.96 7.82 6.86
CA VAL A 201 6.99 8.31 5.94
C VAL A 201 6.85 7.71 4.54
N THR A 202 6.42 6.46 4.44
CA THR A 202 6.19 5.80 3.13
C THR A 202 4.98 6.39 2.41
N ALA A 203 3.91 6.71 3.14
CA ALA A 203 2.78 7.47 2.60
C ALA A 203 3.19 8.89 2.17
N ALA A 204 4.01 9.57 2.97
CA ALA A 204 4.53 10.90 2.66
C ALA A 204 5.34 10.89 1.36
N MET A 205 6.15 9.87 1.09
CA MET A 205 6.88 9.76 -0.18
C MET A 205 5.97 9.59 -1.40
N ALA A 206 4.94 8.74 -1.30
CA ALA A 206 3.95 8.61 -2.37
C ALA A 206 3.22 9.95 -2.63
N LEU A 207 2.87 10.68 -1.56
CA LEU A 207 2.23 11.99 -1.66
C LEU A 207 3.19 13.05 -2.21
N ARG A 208 4.44 13.12 -1.75
CA ARG A 208 5.47 14.03 -2.30
C ARG A 208 5.67 13.78 -3.79
N LYS A 209 5.67 12.51 -4.23
CA LYS A 209 5.74 12.18 -5.66
C LYS A 209 4.52 12.71 -6.42
N LEU A 210 3.31 12.55 -5.88
CA LEU A 210 2.07 13.07 -6.47
C LEU A 210 2.07 14.60 -6.61
N LEU A 211 2.69 15.29 -5.65
CA LEU A 211 2.84 16.75 -5.65
C LEU A 211 3.97 17.22 -6.58
N SER A 212 4.97 16.37 -6.85
CA SER A 212 6.15 16.73 -7.64
C SER A 212 5.88 16.94 -9.13
N ASP A 213 4.77 16.41 -9.65
CA ASP A 213 4.48 16.47 -11.09
C ASP A 213 3.98 17.85 -11.55
N GLY A 214 3.88 18.83 -10.64
CA GLY A 214 3.58 20.24 -10.94
C GLY A 214 2.14 20.53 -11.38
N GLN A 215 1.30 19.50 -11.52
CA GLN A 215 -0.11 19.61 -11.90
C GLN A 215 -1.04 19.76 -10.69
N THR A 216 -0.54 19.48 -9.48
CA THR A 216 -1.30 19.53 -8.24
C THR A 216 -0.91 20.77 -7.44
N ASP A 217 -1.88 21.66 -7.20
CA ASP A 217 -1.71 22.77 -6.27
C ASP A 217 -1.74 22.25 -4.83
N LYS A 218 -0.61 22.36 -4.12
CA LYS A 218 -0.49 21.94 -2.71
C LYS A 218 -1.49 22.67 -1.81
N ASP A 219 -1.69 23.97 -2.06
CA ASP A 219 -2.58 24.81 -1.25
C ASP A 219 -4.06 24.54 -1.55
N GLY A 220 -4.36 23.87 -2.67
CA GLY A 220 -5.68 23.42 -3.08
C GLY A 220 -6.14 22.10 -2.43
N ILE A 221 -5.24 21.35 -1.80
CA ILE A 221 -5.60 20.13 -1.06
C ILE A 221 -6.06 20.51 0.34
N GLU A 222 -7.36 20.35 0.60
CA GLU A 222 -7.99 20.77 1.86
C GLU A 222 -8.18 19.60 2.85
N TYR A 223 -8.20 18.36 2.35
CA TYR A 223 -8.49 17.19 3.16
C TYR A 223 -7.67 15.97 2.76
N LEU A 224 -7.16 15.25 3.77
CA LEU A 224 -6.48 13.96 3.60
C LEU A 224 -7.30 12.84 4.23
N LEU A 225 -7.41 11.73 3.52
CA LEU A 225 -7.93 10.46 4.04
C LEU A 225 -6.80 9.44 4.04
N ASN A 226 -6.30 9.08 5.22
CA ASN A 226 -5.33 7.98 5.33
C ASN A 226 -6.05 6.63 5.41
N THR A 227 -5.46 5.61 4.80
CA THR A 227 -6.02 4.26 4.66
C THR A 227 -5.12 3.17 5.24
N GLY A 228 -4.04 3.59 5.93
CA GLY A 228 -3.14 2.73 6.70
C GLY A 228 -3.89 1.78 7.64
N GLU A 229 -3.28 0.66 8.00
CA GLU A 229 -3.87 -0.29 8.96
C GLU A 229 -3.51 0.06 10.41
N GLU A 230 -2.51 0.93 10.60
CA GLU A 230 -1.82 1.21 11.86
C GLU A 230 -2.65 2.06 12.83
N ALA A 231 -2.89 1.55 14.04
CA ALA A 231 -3.68 2.25 15.06
C ALA A 231 -2.80 3.23 15.85
N VAL A 232 -2.72 4.48 15.38
CA VAL A 232 -1.95 5.54 16.05
C VAL A 232 -2.66 5.99 17.31
N GLY A 233 -1.95 6.05 18.43
CA GLY A 233 -2.47 6.53 19.70
C GLY A 233 -1.79 5.94 20.93
N ASP A 234 -1.98 6.55 22.09
CA ASP A 234 -1.59 6.01 23.39
C ASP A 234 -2.66 5.05 23.95
N ARG A 235 -2.43 4.50 25.14
CA ARG A 235 -3.33 3.55 25.81
C ARG A 235 -4.77 4.02 25.99
N TYR A 236 -5.04 5.32 26.02
CA TYR A 236 -6.36 5.91 26.22
C TYR A 236 -7.11 6.17 24.93
N GLN A 237 -6.42 6.34 23.80
CA GLN A 237 -7.03 6.77 22.55
C GLN A 237 -6.62 5.98 21.30
N ARG A 238 -5.99 4.80 21.43
CA ARG A 238 -5.62 3.89 20.32
C ARG A 238 -6.52 3.99 19.08
N GLY A 239 -5.93 4.42 17.96
CA GLY A 239 -6.63 4.64 16.69
C GLY A 239 -7.28 6.01 16.53
N GLY A 240 -7.18 6.89 17.53
CA GLY A 240 -7.63 8.28 17.50
C GLY A 240 -6.54 9.27 17.09
N GLY A 241 -5.28 8.85 17.03
CA GLY A 241 -4.18 9.63 16.47
C GLY A 241 -4.35 9.80 14.96
N ASN A 242 -4.21 11.05 14.49
CA ASN A 242 -4.51 11.41 13.11
C ASN A 242 -3.27 11.27 12.21
N LEU A 243 -3.12 10.11 11.58
CA LEU A 243 -1.95 9.83 10.74
C LEU A 243 -2.02 10.62 9.43
N ALA A 244 -3.23 10.84 8.90
CA ALA A 244 -3.44 11.67 7.72
C ALA A 244 -2.84 13.08 7.90
N LYS A 245 -3.06 13.70 9.07
CA LYS A 245 -2.50 15.01 9.39
C LYS A 245 -0.99 14.98 9.53
N ALA A 246 -0.43 13.96 10.18
CA ALA A 246 1.03 13.81 10.30
C ALA A 246 1.71 13.62 8.93
N ILE A 247 1.06 12.92 7.99
CA ILE A 247 1.52 12.78 6.60
C ILE A 247 1.44 14.14 5.87
N GLY A 248 0.32 14.85 6.00
CA GLY A 248 0.12 16.17 5.39
C GLY A 248 1.13 17.20 5.88
N GLU A 249 1.41 17.22 7.18
CA GLU A 249 2.45 18.05 7.81
C GLU A 249 3.82 17.78 7.20
N MET A 250 4.24 16.51 7.12
CA MET A 250 5.52 16.13 6.50
C MET A 250 5.61 16.51 5.01
N CYS A 251 4.47 16.68 4.33
CA CYS A 251 4.42 17.09 2.92
C CYS A 251 4.26 18.61 2.72
N GLY A 252 4.14 19.38 3.81
CA GLY A 252 3.95 20.84 3.77
C GLY A 252 2.54 21.26 3.33
N LEU A 253 1.51 20.44 3.57
CA LEU A 253 0.12 20.77 3.22
C LEU A 253 -0.54 21.65 4.31
N GLY A 254 -0.14 22.92 4.37
CA GLY A 254 -0.52 23.86 5.43
C GLY A 254 -2.01 24.18 5.54
N ASN A 255 -2.76 24.07 4.45
CA ASN A 255 -4.21 24.31 4.43
C ASN A 255 -5.04 23.06 4.70
N ALA A 256 -4.41 21.88 4.76
CA ALA A 256 -5.12 20.63 4.85
C ALA A 256 -5.46 20.23 6.29
N THR A 257 -6.60 19.57 6.45
CA THR A 257 -6.89 18.72 7.61
C THR A 257 -7.05 17.27 7.15
N GLY A 258 -7.43 16.34 8.01
CA GLY A 258 -7.63 14.97 7.58
C GLY A 258 -8.19 14.02 8.62
N SER A 259 -8.42 12.79 8.23
CA SER A 259 -8.79 11.68 9.10
C SER A 259 -8.37 10.33 8.53
N ASP A 260 -8.49 9.29 9.36
CA ASP A 260 -8.12 7.92 9.03
C ASP A 260 -9.36 7.07 8.73
N VAL A 261 -9.31 6.29 7.65
CA VAL A 261 -10.34 5.33 7.23
C VAL A 261 -9.81 3.92 7.43
N LYS A 262 -10.37 3.22 8.41
CA LYS A 262 -9.96 1.85 8.76
C LYS A 262 -10.98 0.83 8.27
N ALA A 263 -10.59 0.00 7.31
CA ALA A 263 -11.41 -1.11 6.82
C ALA A 263 -10.57 -2.29 6.30
N PHE A 264 -9.42 -2.57 6.95
CA PHE A 264 -8.46 -3.59 6.49
C PHE A 264 -8.09 -3.37 5.01
N CYS A 265 -7.97 -4.44 4.21
CA CYS A 265 -7.73 -4.33 2.77
C CYS A 265 -8.80 -3.58 1.95
N CYS A 266 -9.92 -3.22 2.56
CA CYS A 266 -10.97 -2.41 1.96
C CYS A 266 -10.79 -0.89 2.17
N GLY A 267 -9.88 -0.48 3.07
CA GLY A 267 -9.65 0.92 3.46
C GLY A 267 -9.53 1.89 2.28
N PRO A 268 -8.67 1.61 1.28
CA PRO A 268 -8.51 2.48 0.11
C PRO A 268 -9.76 2.66 -0.71
N VAL A 269 -10.56 1.61 -0.91
CA VAL A 269 -11.81 1.71 -1.67
C VAL A 269 -12.85 2.52 -0.89
N HIS A 270 -12.95 2.35 0.43
CA HIS A 270 -13.79 3.20 1.27
C HIS A 270 -13.37 4.67 1.19
N ALA A 271 -12.07 4.95 1.32
CA ALA A 271 -11.58 6.33 1.29
C ALA A 271 -11.75 6.99 -0.08
N LEU A 272 -11.59 6.26 -1.19
CA LEU A 272 -11.86 6.80 -2.53
C LEU A 272 -13.34 7.16 -2.70
N VAL A 273 -14.25 6.29 -2.26
CA VAL A 273 -15.70 6.59 -2.30
C VAL A 273 -16.05 7.78 -1.39
N MET A 274 -15.47 7.86 -0.19
CA MET A 274 -15.64 9.00 0.72
C MET A 274 -15.08 10.30 0.13
N ALA A 275 -13.88 10.27 -0.43
CA ALA A 275 -13.26 11.40 -1.13
C ALA A 275 -14.14 11.88 -2.29
N GLY A 276 -14.64 10.96 -3.11
CA GLY A 276 -15.56 11.28 -4.20
C GLY A 276 -16.84 11.94 -3.71
N ALA A 277 -17.41 11.47 -2.59
CA ALA A 277 -18.60 12.08 -1.99
C ALA A 277 -18.33 13.49 -1.42
N LEU A 278 -17.17 13.71 -0.78
CA LEU A 278 -16.75 15.01 -0.26
C LEU A 278 -16.56 16.03 -1.39
N VAL A 279 -15.93 15.62 -2.49
CA VAL A 279 -15.79 16.43 -3.70
C VAL A 279 -17.13 16.70 -4.36
N SER A 280 -17.95 15.66 -4.53
CA SER A 280 -19.25 15.77 -5.21
C SER A 280 -20.23 16.69 -4.49
N SER A 281 -20.17 16.70 -3.15
CA SER A 281 -20.98 17.59 -2.30
C SER A 281 -20.44 19.03 -2.23
N GLY A 282 -19.22 19.29 -2.70
CA GLY A 282 -18.59 20.61 -2.63
C GLY A 282 -18.08 20.98 -1.23
N VAL A 283 -17.98 20.01 -0.30
CA VAL A 283 -17.42 20.25 1.04
C VAL A 283 -15.91 20.52 0.95
N PHE A 284 -15.22 19.78 0.10
CA PHE A 284 -13.82 20.01 -0.25
C PHE A 284 -13.67 19.96 -1.76
N ARG A 285 -12.84 20.83 -2.32
CA ARG A 285 -12.55 20.84 -3.75
C ARG A 285 -11.65 19.68 -4.13
N GLN A 286 -10.58 19.45 -3.38
CA GLN A 286 -9.64 18.35 -3.60
C GLN A 286 -9.40 17.58 -2.30
N VAL A 287 -9.38 16.25 -2.44
CA VAL A 287 -9.10 15.31 -1.35
C VAL A 287 -7.97 14.40 -1.77
N ALA A 288 -6.93 14.32 -0.96
CA ALA A 288 -5.86 13.33 -1.14
C ALA A 288 -6.17 12.07 -0.34
N VAL A 289 -6.25 10.93 -1.00
CA VAL A 289 -6.33 9.61 -0.37
C VAL A 289 -4.93 9.03 -0.31
N VAL A 290 -4.43 8.75 0.89
CA VAL A 290 -3.09 8.20 1.11
C VAL A 290 -3.15 6.86 1.83
N GLY A 291 -2.19 5.99 1.57
CA GLY A 291 -2.04 4.71 2.27
C GLY A 291 -0.57 4.38 2.41
N GLY A 292 -0.10 4.31 3.66
CA GLY A 292 1.26 3.90 3.99
C GLY A 292 1.45 2.39 3.93
N CYS A 293 2.65 1.91 4.20
CA CYS A 293 2.90 0.46 4.26
C CYS A 293 2.29 -0.21 5.50
N SER A 294 2.39 -1.55 5.58
CA SER A 294 2.20 -2.27 6.84
C SER A 294 3.42 -3.13 7.16
N LEU A 295 4.27 -2.64 8.06
CA LEU A 295 5.51 -3.31 8.46
C LEU A 295 5.24 -4.68 9.10
N SER A 296 4.12 -4.82 9.80
CA SER A 296 3.67 -6.09 10.37
C SER A 296 3.61 -7.23 9.34
N LYS A 297 3.47 -6.90 8.04
CA LYS A 297 3.39 -7.84 6.92
C LYS A 297 4.72 -8.18 6.26
N LEU A 298 5.83 -7.53 6.65
CA LEU A 298 7.14 -7.93 6.17
C LEU A 298 7.45 -9.37 6.58
N GLY A 299 7.95 -10.15 5.62
CA GLY A 299 8.22 -11.56 5.78
C GLY A 299 7.03 -12.38 6.29
N MET A 300 5.77 -11.94 6.15
CA MET A 300 4.63 -12.64 6.77
C MET A 300 4.55 -14.13 6.37
N LYS A 301 5.02 -14.49 5.18
CA LYS A 301 5.04 -15.85 4.64
C LYS A 301 6.47 -16.39 4.45
N PHE A 302 7.46 -15.87 5.17
CA PHE A 302 8.87 -16.26 5.03
C PHE A 302 9.11 -17.77 5.10
N GLN A 303 8.35 -18.51 5.93
CA GLN A 303 8.49 -19.96 6.05
C GLN A 303 8.20 -20.69 4.72
N GLY A 304 7.21 -20.23 3.96
CA GLY A 304 6.91 -20.76 2.63
C GLY A 304 8.06 -20.49 1.65
N HIS A 305 8.66 -19.31 1.72
CA HIS A 305 9.83 -18.96 0.89
C HIS A 305 11.02 -19.88 1.21
N LEU A 306 11.37 -20.01 2.49
CA LEU A 306 12.49 -20.84 2.95
C LEU A 306 12.33 -22.32 2.57
N GLN A 307 11.12 -22.89 2.76
CA GLN A 307 10.83 -24.29 2.43
C GLN A 307 11.03 -24.62 0.95
N HIS A 308 10.91 -23.63 0.06
CA HIS A 308 11.05 -23.79 -1.38
C HIS A 308 12.37 -23.22 -1.93
N GLY A 309 13.30 -22.81 -1.06
CA GLY A 309 14.57 -22.19 -1.48
C GLY A 309 14.39 -20.86 -2.24
N GLN A 310 13.27 -20.17 -1.98
CA GLN A 310 12.92 -18.90 -2.60
C GLN A 310 13.41 -17.73 -1.72
N PRO A 311 13.91 -16.62 -2.30
CA PRO A 311 14.19 -15.42 -1.52
C PRO A 311 12.93 -14.86 -0.85
N ILE A 312 13.07 -14.17 0.28
CA ILE A 312 11.95 -13.49 0.93
C ILE A 312 11.55 -12.29 0.07
N LEU A 313 10.41 -12.41 -0.61
CA LEU A 313 9.87 -11.37 -1.49
C LEU A 313 9.07 -10.28 -0.75
N GLU A 314 8.68 -10.56 0.50
CA GLU A 314 7.98 -9.64 1.40
C GLU A 314 8.97 -8.75 2.16
N ASP A 315 9.99 -8.24 1.47
CA ASP A 315 11.03 -7.31 1.95
C ASP A 315 10.86 -5.90 1.38
N VAL A 316 9.67 -5.58 0.88
CA VAL A 316 9.29 -4.26 0.35
C VAL A 316 8.05 -3.72 1.04
N LEU A 317 8.09 -2.44 1.37
CA LEU A 317 7.01 -1.65 1.96
C LEU A 317 6.35 -0.83 0.86
N ALA A 318 5.05 -0.99 0.65
CA ALA A 318 4.34 -0.30 -0.42
C ALA A 318 3.53 0.88 0.11
N SER A 319 3.32 1.90 -0.70
CA SER A 319 2.44 3.03 -0.39
C SER A 319 1.77 3.59 -1.63
N VAL A 320 0.68 4.33 -1.43
CA VAL A 320 -0.13 4.95 -2.48
C VAL A 320 -0.58 6.35 -2.07
N ALA A 321 -0.65 7.26 -3.05
CA ALA A 321 -1.33 8.54 -2.94
C ALA A 321 -2.20 8.76 -4.18
N VAL A 322 -3.44 9.20 -3.97
CA VAL A 322 -4.43 9.45 -5.02
C VAL A 322 -5.03 10.84 -4.82
N LEU A 323 -5.07 11.63 -5.89
CA LEU A 323 -5.77 12.92 -5.90
C LEU A 323 -7.18 12.71 -6.46
N VAL A 324 -8.18 13.04 -5.65
CA VAL A 324 -9.58 13.11 -6.08
C VAL A 324 -9.98 14.57 -6.15
N GLY A 325 -10.52 15.00 -7.29
CA GLY A 325 -10.90 16.38 -7.53
C GLY A 325 -12.16 16.49 -8.39
N PRO A 326 -12.62 17.73 -8.67
CA PRO A 326 -13.77 17.93 -9.52
C PRO A 326 -13.46 17.48 -10.95
N ASP A 327 -14.50 17.27 -11.74
CA ASP A 327 -14.40 17.03 -13.16
C ASP A 327 -13.61 18.15 -13.87
N ASP A 328 -12.48 17.77 -14.47
CA ASP A 328 -11.59 18.61 -15.26
C ASP A 328 -11.80 18.39 -16.78
N GLY A 329 -12.76 17.56 -17.16
CA GLY A 329 -13.07 17.20 -18.54
C GLY A 329 -12.16 16.14 -19.17
N VAL A 330 -11.12 15.67 -18.47
CA VAL A 330 -10.11 14.74 -19.04
C VAL A 330 -9.86 13.53 -18.13
N SER A 331 -9.85 13.74 -16.82
CA SER A 331 -9.60 12.71 -15.83
C SER A 331 -10.78 11.74 -15.73
N PRO A 332 -10.52 10.43 -15.62
CA PRO A 332 -11.56 9.41 -15.47
C PRO A 332 -12.48 9.68 -14.27
N VAL A 333 -13.77 9.43 -14.49
CA VAL A 333 -14.84 9.68 -13.54
C VAL A 333 -14.93 8.55 -12.53
N LEU A 334 -14.88 8.90 -11.25
CA LEU A 334 -15.21 7.99 -10.16
C LEU A 334 -16.74 7.88 -10.06
N ARG A 335 -17.32 6.79 -10.58
CA ARG A 335 -18.77 6.59 -10.68
C ARG A 335 -19.40 6.29 -9.30
N LEU A 336 -19.79 7.33 -8.56
CA LEU A 336 -20.44 7.17 -7.25
C LEU A 336 -21.78 6.41 -7.29
N ASP A 337 -22.45 6.41 -8.44
CA ASP A 337 -23.68 5.64 -8.66
C ASP A 337 -23.43 4.13 -8.80
N SER A 338 -22.19 3.73 -9.14
CA SER A 338 -21.77 2.33 -9.26
C SER A 338 -21.32 1.68 -7.94
N VAL A 339 -21.38 2.40 -6.81
CA VAL A 339 -20.81 1.89 -5.56
C VAL A 339 -21.52 0.63 -5.07
N GLY A 340 -20.78 -0.48 -5.01
CA GLY A 340 -21.18 -1.73 -4.38
C GLY A 340 -20.76 -1.77 -2.92
N ARG A 341 -21.59 -2.38 -2.07
CA ARG A 341 -21.37 -2.41 -0.61
C ARG A 341 -21.77 -3.76 -0.05
N HIS A 342 -20.85 -4.39 0.68
CA HIS A 342 -21.15 -5.58 1.45
C HIS A 342 -21.95 -5.18 2.69
N THR A 343 -23.28 -5.37 2.65
CA THR A 343 -24.15 -4.93 3.75
C THR A 343 -24.10 -5.90 4.92
N ILE A 344 -24.47 -5.42 6.11
CA ILE A 344 -24.45 -6.23 7.33
C ILE A 344 -25.28 -7.52 7.21
N ALA A 345 -26.37 -7.46 6.43
CA ALA A 345 -27.28 -8.58 6.21
C ALA A 345 -26.91 -9.47 5.00
N ALA A 346 -25.84 -9.17 4.26
CA ALA A 346 -25.51 -9.88 3.02
C ALA A 346 -24.96 -11.31 3.24
N GLY A 347 -24.64 -11.69 4.48
CA GLY A 347 -24.00 -12.96 4.80
C GLY A 347 -22.48 -12.90 4.58
N SER A 348 -21.80 -14.05 4.55
CA SER A 348 -20.34 -14.12 4.39
C SER A 348 -19.88 -15.11 3.32
N GLY A 349 -20.83 -15.69 2.56
CA GLY A 349 -20.50 -16.57 1.44
C GLY A 349 -19.85 -15.79 0.29
N GLN A 350 -18.81 -16.35 -0.33
CA GLN A 350 -18.08 -15.68 -1.42
C GLN A 350 -19.01 -15.22 -2.54
N GLN A 351 -19.96 -16.05 -2.98
CA GLN A 351 -20.92 -15.65 -4.00
C GLN A 351 -21.75 -14.43 -3.58
N ALA A 352 -22.30 -14.42 -2.35
CA ALA A 352 -23.11 -13.31 -1.85
C ALA A 352 -22.30 -12.00 -1.76
N ILE A 353 -21.02 -12.09 -1.38
CA ILE A 353 -20.11 -10.94 -1.38
C ILE A 353 -19.95 -10.41 -2.81
N PHE A 354 -19.61 -11.27 -3.78
CA PHE A 354 -19.43 -10.82 -5.16
C PHE A 354 -20.74 -10.36 -5.82
N ASP A 355 -21.90 -10.88 -5.43
CA ASP A 355 -23.18 -10.36 -5.90
C ASP A 355 -23.37 -8.89 -5.44
N LYS A 356 -23.05 -8.58 -4.18
CA LYS A 356 -23.11 -7.21 -3.64
C LYS A 356 -22.07 -6.27 -4.22
N LEU A 357 -20.90 -6.80 -4.56
CA LEU A 357 -19.76 -6.00 -5.00
C LEU A 357 -19.62 -5.92 -6.52
N VAL A 358 -20.25 -6.80 -7.30
CA VAL A 358 -20.10 -6.87 -8.75
C VAL A 358 -21.47 -6.89 -9.43
N SER A 359 -22.28 -7.93 -9.22
CA SER A 359 -23.55 -8.12 -9.93
C SER A 359 -24.52 -6.94 -9.74
N GLU A 360 -24.81 -6.56 -8.49
CA GLU A 360 -25.75 -5.49 -8.16
C GLU A 360 -25.30 -4.10 -8.65
N PRO A 361 -24.04 -3.68 -8.45
CA PRO A 361 -23.49 -2.48 -9.07
C PRO A 361 -23.66 -2.39 -10.58
N LEU A 362 -23.32 -3.46 -11.31
CA LEU A 362 -23.42 -3.50 -12.76
C LEU A 362 -24.88 -3.36 -13.20
N GLN A 363 -25.79 -4.14 -12.61
CA GLN A 363 -27.22 -4.07 -12.88
C GLN A 363 -27.79 -2.66 -12.61
N LYS A 364 -27.39 -2.03 -11.50
CA LYS A 364 -27.82 -0.67 -11.15
C LYS A 364 -27.39 0.36 -12.19
N CYS A 365 -26.20 0.19 -12.79
CA CYS A 365 -25.69 1.05 -13.85
C CYS A 365 -26.16 0.60 -15.26
N GLY A 366 -26.93 -0.47 -15.39
CA GLY A 366 -27.35 -1.03 -16.68
C GLY A 366 -26.20 -1.64 -17.48
N LEU A 367 -25.13 -2.04 -16.82
CA LEU A 367 -23.93 -2.64 -17.40
C LEU A 367 -23.95 -4.17 -17.27
N LYS A 368 -23.27 -4.81 -18.21
CA LYS A 368 -22.95 -6.24 -18.21
C LYS A 368 -21.56 -6.48 -17.64
N PHE A 369 -21.25 -7.72 -17.28
CA PHE A 369 -19.90 -8.12 -16.86
C PHE A 369 -18.87 -7.87 -17.97
N ARG A 370 -19.26 -8.07 -19.24
CA ARG A 370 -18.38 -7.84 -20.39
C ARG A 370 -18.14 -6.36 -20.70
N ASP A 371 -18.94 -5.45 -20.14
CA ASP A 371 -18.79 -4.01 -20.36
C ASP A 371 -17.66 -3.39 -19.50
N ILE A 372 -17.10 -4.16 -18.57
CA ILE A 372 -15.93 -3.79 -17.76
C ILE A 372 -14.68 -4.36 -18.43
N ASP A 373 -13.73 -3.51 -18.82
CA ASP A 373 -12.51 -3.97 -19.50
C ASP A 373 -11.59 -4.72 -18.55
N LYS A 374 -11.43 -4.24 -17.30
CA LYS A 374 -10.61 -4.89 -16.27
C LYS A 374 -11.24 -4.85 -14.90
N TYR A 375 -11.12 -5.96 -14.17
CA TYR A 375 -11.45 -6.05 -12.75
C TYR A 375 -10.17 -6.00 -11.91
N ALA A 376 -10.05 -4.99 -11.06
CA ALA A 376 -9.05 -4.93 -10.02
C ALA A 376 -9.63 -5.53 -8.73
N THR A 377 -9.03 -6.65 -8.28
CA THR A 377 -9.46 -7.42 -7.10
C THR A 377 -8.33 -7.45 -6.06
N GLU A 378 -8.23 -8.47 -5.21
CA GLU A 378 -7.00 -8.71 -4.45
C GLU A 378 -5.85 -9.14 -5.38
N LEU A 379 -4.95 -8.22 -5.68
CA LEU A 379 -3.86 -8.38 -6.66
C LEU A 379 -2.59 -9.00 -6.04
N HIS A 380 -2.75 -9.89 -5.06
CA HIS A 380 -1.63 -10.54 -4.38
C HIS A 380 -0.72 -11.25 -5.40
N ASN A 381 0.57 -10.96 -5.33
CA ASN A 381 1.56 -11.65 -6.14
C ASN A 381 1.57 -13.17 -5.84
N PRO A 382 1.33 -14.04 -6.85
CA PRO A 382 1.27 -15.48 -6.67
C PRO A 382 2.60 -16.09 -6.19
N GLU A 383 3.74 -15.49 -6.50
CA GLU A 383 5.03 -15.95 -5.98
C GLU A 383 5.17 -15.74 -4.47
N VAL A 384 4.37 -14.82 -3.91
CA VAL A 384 4.31 -14.63 -2.47
C VAL A 384 3.33 -15.62 -1.83
N THR A 385 2.18 -15.88 -2.47
CA THR A 385 1.07 -16.61 -1.84
C THR A 385 1.10 -18.12 -2.08
N GLU A 386 1.56 -18.59 -3.24
CA GLU A 386 1.57 -20.02 -3.59
C GLU A 386 2.52 -20.85 -2.71
N PRO A 387 3.78 -20.44 -2.45
CA PRO A 387 4.69 -21.22 -1.58
C PRO A 387 4.17 -21.38 -0.14
N ALA A 388 3.28 -20.48 0.29
CA ALA A 388 2.65 -20.51 1.61
C ALA A 388 1.28 -21.22 1.61
N GLY A 389 0.89 -21.86 0.51
CA GLY A 389 -0.36 -22.61 0.39
C GLY A 389 -1.63 -21.75 0.23
N SER A 390 -1.50 -20.44 0.00
CA SER A 390 -2.64 -19.54 -0.21
C SER A 390 -3.13 -19.51 -1.67
N GLY A 391 -2.38 -20.12 -2.59
CA GLY A 391 -2.73 -20.22 -4.02
C GLY A 391 -2.68 -18.89 -4.78
N ASN A 392 -3.25 -18.88 -5.98
CA ASN A 392 -3.34 -17.68 -6.84
C ASN A 392 -4.66 -16.95 -6.58
N VAL A 393 -4.62 -15.98 -5.65
CA VAL A 393 -5.79 -15.21 -5.21
C VAL A 393 -6.47 -14.43 -6.34
N PRO A 394 -5.75 -13.64 -7.17
CA PRO A 394 -6.38 -12.94 -8.30
C PRO A 394 -7.09 -13.89 -9.26
N ASN A 395 -6.44 -14.99 -9.67
CA ASN A 395 -7.04 -15.95 -10.61
C ASN A 395 -8.33 -16.58 -10.07
N LEU A 396 -8.36 -16.90 -8.77
CA LEU A 396 -9.56 -17.40 -8.12
C LEU A 396 -10.71 -16.38 -8.19
N ASN A 397 -10.42 -15.10 -7.90
CA ASN A 397 -11.42 -14.04 -7.97
C ASN A 397 -11.95 -13.85 -9.40
N TYR A 398 -11.10 -13.88 -10.42
CA TYR A 398 -11.55 -13.77 -11.82
C TYR A 398 -12.44 -14.92 -12.24
N ARG A 399 -12.14 -16.14 -11.79
CA ARG A 399 -13.01 -17.30 -12.04
C ARG A 399 -14.38 -17.15 -11.38
N LEU A 400 -14.44 -16.54 -10.19
CA LEU A 400 -15.72 -16.25 -9.52
C LEU A 400 -16.54 -15.20 -10.29
N ILE A 401 -15.90 -14.14 -10.77
CA ILE A 401 -16.57 -13.11 -11.60
C ILE A 401 -17.07 -13.73 -12.91
N ALA A 402 -16.24 -14.53 -13.59
CA ALA A 402 -16.65 -15.24 -14.80
C ALA A 402 -17.82 -16.19 -14.54
N ALA A 403 -17.84 -16.89 -13.40
CA ALA A 403 -18.95 -17.75 -13.02
C ALA A 403 -20.24 -16.97 -12.80
N LEU A 404 -20.18 -15.77 -12.22
CA LEU A 404 -21.34 -14.88 -12.11
C LEU A 404 -21.85 -14.42 -13.48
N ALA A 405 -20.96 -14.13 -14.43
CA ALA A 405 -21.35 -13.81 -15.81
C ALA A 405 -22.08 -14.99 -16.49
N VAL A 406 -21.63 -16.23 -16.25
CA VAL A 406 -22.35 -17.45 -16.70
C VAL A 406 -23.72 -17.56 -16.04
N MET A 407 -23.81 -17.34 -14.72
CA MET A 407 -25.08 -17.40 -13.99
C MET A 407 -26.09 -16.35 -14.47
N ASN A 408 -25.60 -15.18 -14.88
CA ASN A 408 -26.41 -14.12 -15.49
C ASN A 408 -26.67 -14.33 -17.00
N LYS A 409 -26.21 -15.44 -17.58
CA LYS A 409 -26.39 -15.83 -18.99
C LYS A 409 -25.77 -14.82 -19.97
N GLU A 410 -24.67 -14.20 -19.60
CA GLU A 410 -23.94 -13.24 -20.46
C GLU A 410 -22.80 -13.89 -21.26
N ILE A 411 -22.30 -15.02 -20.76
CA ILE A 411 -21.32 -15.88 -21.42
C ILE A 411 -21.69 -17.35 -21.16
N ASP A 412 -21.20 -18.23 -22.02
CA ASP A 412 -21.26 -19.68 -21.80
C ASP A 412 -20.11 -20.15 -20.89
N ARG A 413 -20.27 -21.34 -20.30
CA ARG A 413 -19.29 -21.88 -19.31
C ARG A 413 -17.90 -22.12 -19.91
N ASP A 414 -17.83 -22.46 -21.19
CA ASP A 414 -16.60 -22.67 -21.95
C ASP A 414 -15.89 -21.36 -22.31
N GLU A 415 -16.57 -20.21 -22.24
CA GLU A 415 -15.96 -18.89 -22.45
C GLU A 415 -15.23 -18.35 -21.20
N MET A 416 -15.40 -18.97 -20.02
CA MET A 416 -14.80 -18.50 -18.77
C MET A 416 -13.27 -18.29 -18.83
N PRO A 417 -12.45 -19.19 -19.43
CA PRO A 417 -11.01 -18.95 -19.53
C PRO A 417 -10.67 -17.68 -20.29
N ARG A 418 -11.35 -17.44 -21.41
CA ARG A 418 -11.18 -16.21 -22.22
C ARG A 418 -11.65 -14.98 -21.46
N PHE A 419 -12.73 -15.09 -20.68
CA PHE A 419 -13.18 -13.99 -19.81
C PHE A 419 -12.10 -13.62 -18.79
N VAL A 420 -11.50 -14.62 -18.12
CA VAL A 420 -10.43 -14.41 -17.13
C VAL A 420 -9.20 -13.76 -17.77
N GLU A 421 -8.83 -14.17 -18.98
CA GLU A 421 -7.71 -13.59 -19.73
C GLU A 421 -7.97 -12.14 -20.13
N SER A 422 -9.13 -11.85 -20.73
CA SER A 422 -9.47 -10.50 -21.20
C SER A 422 -9.69 -9.52 -20.05
N HIS A 423 -10.47 -9.92 -19.04
CA HIS A 423 -10.98 -9.02 -18.00
C HIS A 423 -10.21 -9.10 -16.67
N GLY A 424 -9.37 -10.11 -16.49
CA GLY A 424 -8.47 -10.25 -15.35
C GLY A 424 -7.05 -9.77 -15.65
N MET A 425 -6.15 -9.98 -14.69
CA MET A 425 -4.70 -9.73 -14.85
C MET A 425 -3.90 -10.58 -13.84
N PRO A 426 -2.60 -10.82 -14.05
CA PRO A 426 -1.75 -11.42 -13.03
C PRO A 426 -1.71 -10.59 -11.74
N GLY A 427 -1.57 -11.25 -10.59
CA GLY A 427 -1.27 -10.57 -9.33
C GLY A 427 0.18 -10.10 -9.32
N PHE A 428 0.42 -8.88 -8.87
CA PHE A 428 1.75 -8.26 -8.84
C PHE A 428 2.01 -7.45 -7.58
N SER A 429 0.98 -7.21 -6.76
CA SER A 429 1.12 -6.38 -5.57
C SER A 429 1.89 -7.13 -4.49
N PRO A 430 2.87 -6.49 -3.83
CA PRO A 430 3.43 -7.04 -2.61
C PRO A 430 2.32 -7.18 -1.57
N THR A 431 2.41 -8.17 -0.68
CA THR A 431 1.35 -8.41 0.31
C THR A 431 1.45 -7.43 1.49
N GLN A 432 1.24 -6.15 1.20
CA GLN A 432 1.33 -4.99 2.11
C GLN A 432 -0.08 -4.52 2.50
N GLY A 433 -0.71 -5.24 3.43
CA GLY A 433 -2.01 -4.89 4.02
C GLY A 433 -3.02 -4.40 2.99
N HIS A 434 -3.42 -3.14 3.12
CA HIS A 434 -4.43 -2.48 2.30
C HIS A 434 -4.06 -2.19 0.85
N ILE A 435 -2.78 -2.28 0.51
CA ILE A 435 -2.27 -2.07 -0.85
C ILE A 435 -2.25 -3.37 -1.64
N ALA A 436 -2.34 -4.53 -0.98
CA ALA A 436 -2.44 -5.82 -1.68
C ALA A 436 -3.78 -6.01 -2.43
N SER A 437 -4.75 -5.11 -2.18
CA SER A 437 -6.11 -5.10 -2.72
C SER A 437 -6.16 -4.57 -4.18
N ALA A 438 -7.24 -3.85 -4.55
CA ALA A 438 -7.50 -3.39 -5.91
C ALA A 438 -6.70 -2.15 -6.36
N VAL A 439 -6.28 -1.30 -5.42
CA VAL A 439 -5.62 -0.01 -5.72
C VAL A 439 -4.27 -0.05 -6.47
N PRO A 440 -3.48 -1.14 -6.49
CA PRO A 440 -2.26 -1.22 -7.32
C PRO A 440 -2.50 -1.05 -8.81
N PHE A 441 -3.71 -1.33 -9.30
CA PHE A 441 -4.04 -1.16 -10.71
C PHE A 441 -4.51 0.25 -11.07
N LEU A 442 -4.73 1.13 -10.09
CA LEU A 442 -5.39 2.41 -10.31
C LEU A 442 -4.60 3.34 -11.25
N GLY A 443 -3.27 3.40 -11.11
CA GLY A 443 -2.40 4.15 -12.03
C GLY A 443 -2.47 3.61 -13.47
N HIS A 444 -2.44 2.29 -13.64
CA HIS A 444 -2.58 1.64 -14.95
C HIS A 444 -3.93 1.91 -15.60
N ALA A 445 -5.02 1.84 -14.82
CA ALA A 445 -6.36 2.15 -15.29
C ALA A 445 -6.46 3.63 -15.72
N LEU A 446 -5.91 4.54 -14.92
CA LEU A 446 -5.89 5.97 -15.21
C LEU A 446 -5.25 6.26 -16.57
N ASP A 447 -4.07 5.70 -16.83
CA ASP A 447 -3.34 5.92 -18.08
C ASP A 447 -4.06 5.28 -19.27
N ARG A 448 -4.53 4.04 -19.14
CA ARG A 448 -5.19 3.37 -20.28
C ARG A 448 -6.52 3.98 -20.65
N ILE A 449 -7.26 4.50 -19.67
CA ILE A 449 -8.50 5.24 -19.94
C ILE A 449 -8.19 6.56 -20.65
N ARG A 450 -7.20 7.33 -20.16
CA ARG A 450 -6.76 8.57 -20.81
C ARG A 450 -6.23 8.36 -22.23
N ASP A 451 -5.59 7.22 -22.48
CA ASP A 451 -5.10 6.81 -23.79
C ASP A 451 -6.20 6.24 -24.73
N GLY A 452 -7.46 6.14 -24.28
CA GLY A 452 -8.55 5.53 -25.04
C GLY A 452 -8.39 4.02 -25.28
N LYS A 453 -7.52 3.36 -24.51
CA LYS A 453 -7.26 1.90 -24.57
C LYS A 453 -8.14 1.10 -23.59
N MET A 454 -8.95 1.79 -22.79
CA MET A 454 -9.85 1.24 -21.79
C MET A 454 -11.00 2.22 -21.59
N GLU A 455 -12.19 1.70 -21.39
CA GLU A 455 -13.40 2.50 -21.16
C GLU A 455 -13.81 2.43 -19.68
N ARG A 456 -13.77 1.24 -19.06
CA ARG A 456 -14.20 0.99 -17.68
C ARG A 456 -13.29 0.01 -16.95
N ALA A 457 -12.87 0.38 -15.75
CA ALA A 457 -12.25 -0.53 -14.79
C ALA A 457 -13.09 -0.60 -13.51
N MET A 458 -13.35 -1.81 -13.02
CA MET A 458 -14.04 -2.02 -11.75
C MET A 458 -13.05 -2.38 -10.65
N PHE A 459 -13.08 -1.63 -9.56
CA PHE A 459 -12.26 -1.86 -8.38
C PHE A 459 -13.13 -2.46 -7.28
N LEU A 460 -12.75 -3.63 -6.77
CA LEU A 460 -13.43 -4.27 -5.64
C LEU A 460 -12.44 -4.74 -4.60
N ALA A 461 -12.72 -4.43 -3.34
CA ALA A 461 -11.91 -4.82 -2.21
C ALA A 461 -12.76 -5.55 -1.17
N LYS A 462 -12.12 -6.45 -0.42
CA LYS A 462 -12.70 -7.16 0.71
C LYS A 462 -11.82 -6.98 1.94
N GLY A 463 -12.43 -7.00 3.12
CA GLY A 463 -11.73 -6.88 4.40
C GLY A 463 -12.06 -8.03 5.35
N SER A 464 -11.05 -8.66 5.95
CA SER A 464 -11.22 -9.75 6.92
C SER A 464 -11.42 -9.23 8.34
N LEU A 465 -12.56 -8.60 8.63
CA LEU A 465 -12.83 -7.96 9.94
C LEU A 465 -12.76 -8.95 11.12
N PHE A 466 -12.97 -10.24 10.89
CA PHE A 466 -12.90 -11.28 11.92
C PHE A 466 -11.54 -11.40 12.62
N LEU A 467 -10.47 -10.91 12.01
CA LEU A 467 -9.15 -10.85 12.62
C LEU A 467 -9.11 -9.90 13.82
N GLY A 468 -9.90 -8.83 13.80
CA GLY A 468 -10.05 -7.89 14.92
C GLY A 468 -10.86 -8.45 16.10
N ARG A 469 -11.42 -9.66 15.98
CA ARG A 469 -12.21 -10.36 17.03
C ARG A 469 -13.47 -9.63 17.52
N MET A 470 -13.92 -8.58 16.82
CA MET A 470 -15.15 -7.85 17.16
C MET A 470 -16.40 -8.35 16.42
N THR A 471 -16.21 -9.03 15.28
CA THR A 471 -17.28 -9.62 14.45
C THR A 471 -16.75 -10.86 13.73
N GLN A 472 -17.62 -11.70 13.16
CA GLN A 472 -17.22 -12.79 12.24
C GLN A 472 -17.39 -12.41 10.76
N MET A 473 -17.81 -11.18 10.50
CA MET A 473 -18.11 -10.71 9.15
C MET A 473 -16.85 -10.39 8.35
N SER A 474 -17.03 -10.36 7.03
CA SER A 474 -16.12 -9.67 6.12
C SER A 474 -16.69 -8.30 5.76
N ASP A 475 -15.83 -7.37 5.39
CA ASP A 475 -16.20 -6.11 4.76
C ASP A 475 -16.00 -6.19 3.25
N GLY A 476 -16.58 -5.26 2.51
CA GLY A 476 -16.32 -5.12 1.09
C GLY A 476 -16.99 -3.91 0.46
N MET A 477 -16.31 -3.32 -0.50
CA MET A 477 -16.80 -2.18 -1.27
C MET A 477 -16.23 -2.23 -2.68
N SER A 478 -16.94 -1.64 -3.63
CA SER A 478 -16.48 -1.51 -5.01
C SER A 478 -16.93 -0.21 -5.66
N PHE A 479 -16.25 0.18 -6.74
CA PHE A 479 -16.65 1.27 -7.62
C PHE A 479 -16.17 0.99 -9.06
N ILE A 480 -16.73 1.72 -10.01
CA ILE A 480 -16.27 1.78 -11.41
C ILE A 480 -15.55 3.10 -11.64
N LEU A 481 -14.38 3.02 -12.25
CA LEU A 481 -13.70 4.14 -12.89
C LEU A 481 -14.03 4.10 -14.38
N GLU A 482 -14.49 5.21 -14.94
CA GLU A 482 -14.96 5.29 -16.32
C GLU A 482 -14.30 6.44 -17.08
N ALA A 483 -14.12 6.27 -18.39
CA ALA A 483 -13.73 7.33 -19.30
C ALA A 483 -14.57 8.59 -19.12
N ASN A 484 -13.91 9.75 -19.22
CA ASN A 484 -14.62 11.01 -19.10
C ASN A 484 -15.39 11.28 -20.40
N PRO A 485 -16.70 11.57 -20.37
CA PRO A 485 -17.42 11.91 -21.60
C PRO A 485 -16.91 13.19 -22.30
N GLY A 486 -16.09 14.00 -21.61
CA GLY A 486 -15.42 15.17 -22.17
C GLY A 486 -14.06 14.90 -22.83
N SER A 487 -13.49 13.70 -22.69
CA SER A 487 -12.16 13.32 -23.22
C SER A 487 -12.18 12.79 -24.63
#